data_AF-A0A9P0JWK8-F1
#
_entry.id   AF-A0A9P0JWK8-F1
#
_cell.length_a   1.000
_cell.length_b   1.000
_cell.length_c   1.000
_cell.angle_alpha   90.00
_cell.angle_beta   90.00
_cell.angle_gamma   90.00
#
_symmetry.space_group_name_H-M   'P 1'
#
loop_
_entity.id
_entity.type
_entity.pdbx_description
1 polymer ?
#
loop_
_entity_poly.entity_id
_entity_poly.type
_entity_poly.pdbx_seq_one_letter_code
_entity_poly.pdbx_strand_id
1 'polypeptide(L)'
;MVIPPWIINPYGDIEETNVIIQEELTELSTNEELKVQFKNGYQQFWLQNNIPVTYPVLWNIARKFLISFPSSYLVERGFSAVTNLLTKEPRRFKIYPYKIDAKCNLVNTQYRQLWRSGSYY
;
A
#
# COMPACT_ATOMS: atom_id res chain seq x y z
N MET A 1 5.48 -13.80 -12.51
CA MET A 1 5.99 -13.88 -11.13
C MET A 1 5.07 -14.80 -10.36
N VAL A 2 5.60 -15.82 -9.67
CA VAL A 2 4.80 -16.73 -8.84
C VAL A 2 4.75 -16.12 -7.43
N ILE A 3 3.55 -15.96 -6.89
CA ILE A 3 3.35 -15.45 -5.52
C ILE A 3 3.47 -16.65 -4.57
N PRO A 4 4.39 -16.62 -3.59
CA PRO A 4 4.46 -17.66 -2.58
C PRO A 4 3.12 -17.83 -1.84
N PRO A 5 2.65 -19.07 -1.62
CA PRO A 5 1.35 -19.33 -1.02
C PRO A 5 1.24 -18.79 0.41
N TRP A 6 2.36 -18.75 1.14
CA TRP A 6 2.43 -18.21 2.50
C TRP A 6 2.14 -16.70 2.58
N ILE A 7 2.25 -15.94 1.48
CA ILE A 7 1.83 -14.52 1.46
C ILE A 7 0.31 -14.39 1.57
N ILE A 8 -0.41 -15.32 0.96
CA ILE A 8 -1.86 -15.36 0.97
C ILE A 8 -2.35 -16.00 2.27
N ASN A 9 -1.71 -17.09 2.69
CA ASN A 9 -2.02 -17.81 3.91
C ASN A 9 -0.75 -18.23 4.65
N PRO A 10 -0.23 -17.40 5.59
CA PRO A 10 0.98 -17.72 6.34
C PRO A 10 0.78 -18.82 7.39
N TYR A 11 -0.45 -19.30 7.59
CA TYR A 11 -0.78 -20.40 8.51
C TYR A 11 -1.06 -21.73 7.80
N GLY A 12 -0.87 -21.79 6.47
CA GLY A 12 -1.01 -23.02 5.68
C GLY A 12 0.20 -23.94 5.82
N ASP A 13 0.19 -25.05 5.08
CA ASP A 13 1.40 -25.87 4.92
C ASP A 13 2.40 -25.12 4.03
N ILE A 14 3.64 -24.98 4.51
CA ILE A 14 4.66 -24.15 3.87
C ILE A 14 5.88 -25.00 3.54
N GLU A 15 6.07 -25.25 2.24
CA GLU A 15 7.28 -25.88 1.70
C GLU A 15 8.34 -24.82 1.35
N GLU A 16 8.69 -23.94 2.30
CA GLU A 16 9.74 -22.95 2.09
C GLU A 16 11.11 -23.59 2.36
N THR A 17 12.09 -23.40 1.47
CA THR A 17 13.41 -24.06 1.62
C THR A 17 14.39 -23.23 2.46
N ASN A 18 14.08 -21.95 2.65
CA ASN A 18 14.92 -21.03 3.41
C ASN A 18 14.61 -21.11 4.91
N VAL A 19 15.60 -21.58 5.67
CA VAL A 19 15.52 -21.76 7.13
C VAL A 19 15.10 -20.47 7.85
N ILE A 20 15.61 -19.30 7.44
CA ILE A 20 15.30 -18.01 8.08
C ILE A 20 13.82 -17.66 7.90
N ILE A 21 13.26 -17.93 6.72
CA ILE A 21 11.85 -17.66 6.43
C ILE A 21 10.96 -18.64 7.19
N GLN A 22 11.37 -19.91 7.28
CA GLN A 22 10.65 -20.92 8.06
C GLN A 22 10.61 -20.57 9.56
N GLU A 23 11.70 -20.08 10.14
CA GLU A 23 11.74 -19.64 11.54
C GLU A 23 10.75 -18.49 11.79
N GLU A 24 10.82 -17.41 11.01
CA GLU A 24 9.88 -16.29 11.16
C GLU A 24 8.42 -16.71 10.92
N LEU A 25 8.15 -17.63 9.98
CA LEU A 25 6.81 -18.15 9.74
C LEU A 25 6.30 -19.00 10.90
N THR A 26 7.18 -19.76 11.53
CA THR A 26 6.84 -20.57 12.70
C THR A 26 6.50 -19.66 13.87
N GLU A 27 7.32 -18.65 14.15
CA GLU A 27 7.02 -17.63 15.18
C GLU A 27 5.70 -16.91 14.91
N LEU A 28 5.48 -16.47 13.67
CA LEU A 28 4.21 -15.85 13.25
C LEU A 28 3.03 -16.80 13.48
N SER A 29 3.18 -18.09 13.15
CA SER A 29 2.11 -19.09 13.33
C SER A 29 1.75 -19.34 14.80
N THR A 30 2.72 -19.21 15.71
CA THR A 30 2.50 -19.37 17.16
C THR A 30 1.78 -18.19 17.79
N ASN A 31 1.75 -17.04 17.11
CA ASN A 31 1.16 -15.83 17.64
C ASN A 31 -0.36 -15.78 17.36
N GLU A 32 -1.16 -16.09 18.38
CA GLU A 32 -2.62 -16.13 18.27
C GLU A 32 -3.25 -14.74 18.00
N GLU A 33 -2.63 -13.66 18.47
CA GLU A 33 -3.13 -12.30 18.24
C GLU A 33 -3.11 -11.94 16.75
N LEU A 34 -2.01 -12.31 16.08
CA LEU A 34 -1.84 -12.13 14.65
C LEU A 34 -2.86 -12.94 13.84
N LYS A 35 -3.28 -14.09 14.36
CA LYS A 35 -4.32 -14.93 13.74
C LYS A 35 -5.70 -14.27 13.78
N VAL A 36 -6.01 -13.53 14.85
CA VAL A 36 -7.24 -12.72 14.94
C VAL A 36 -7.20 -11.57 13.94
N GLN A 37 -6.06 -10.87 13.84
CA GLN A 37 -5.87 -9.77 12.90
C GLN A 37 -5.96 -10.21 11.44
N PHE A 38 -5.52 -11.42 11.13
CA PHE A 38 -5.59 -12.00 9.78
C PHE A 38 -7.03 -12.14 9.26
N LYS A 39 -8.05 -12.22 10.13
CA LYS A 39 -9.47 -12.24 9.73
C LYS A 39 -9.89 -11.01 8.92
N ASN A 40 -9.17 -9.89 9.05
CA ASN A 40 -9.42 -8.67 8.29
C ASN A 40 -8.85 -8.72 6.86
N GLY A 41 -8.17 -9.81 6.49
CA GLY A 41 -7.61 -10.07 5.17
C GLY A 41 -6.09 -9.90 5.12
N TYR A 42 -5.45 -10.64 4.20
CA TYR A 42 -3.99 -10.70 4.10
C TYR A 42 -3.34 -9.35 3.79
N GLN A 43 -3.97 -8.49 2.97
CA GLN A 43 -3.42 -7.17 2.65
C GLN A 43 -3.32 -6.26 3.87
N GLN A 44 -4.39 -6.22 4.68
CA GLN A 44 -4.42 -5.41 5.89
C GLN A 44 -3.49 -5.97 6.96
N PHE A 45 -3.37 -7.30 7.03
CA PHE A 45 -2.43 -8.00 7.90
C PHE A 45 -0.98 -7.57 7.64
N TRP A 46 -0.51 -7.66 6.40
CA TRP A 46 0.88 -7.31 6.08
C TRP A 46 1.16 -5.81 6.20
N LEU A 47 0.16 -4.94 6.01
CA LEU A 47 0.32 -3.47 6.11
C LEU A 47 0.37 -2.94 7.56
N GLN A 48 0.35 -3.80 8.58
CA GLN A 48 0.46 -3.37 9.97
C GLN A 48 1.86 -2.87 10.30
N ASN A 49 1.95 -1.83 11.15
CA ASN A 49 3.23 -1.23 11.54
C ASN A 49 4.14 -2.16 12.35
N ASN A 50 3.59 -3.20 12.98
CA ASN A 50 4.34 -4.12 13.82
C ASN A 50 5.09 -5.19 12.98
N ILE A 51 4.47 -5.66 11.90
CA ILE A 51 5.02 -6.68 10.99
C ILE A 51 6.44 -6.36 10.49
N PRO A 52 6.75 -5.16 9.96
CA PRO A 52 8.10 -4.85 9.46
C PRO A 52 9.17 -4.81 10.56
N VAL A 53 8.78 -4.66 11.82
CA VAL A 53 9.69 -4.62 12.97
C VAL A 53 9.90 -6.02 13.52
N THR A 54 8.82 -6.80 13.65
CA THR A 54 8.86 -8.16 14.21
C THR A 54 9.38 -9.19 13.22
N TYR A 55 9.00 -9.08 11.93
CA TYR A 55 9.33 -10.06 10.88
C TYR A 55 9.91 -9.35 9.64
N PRO A 56 11.12 -8.79 9.74
CA PRO A 56 11.71 -7.97 8.68
C PRO A 56 11.99 -8.77 7.40
N VAL A 57 12.33 -10.07 7.50
CA VAL A 57 12.67 -10.90 6.33
C VAL A 57 11.41 -11.22 5.53
N LEU A 58 10.36 -11.71 6.20
CA LEU A 58 9.05 -11.95 5.62
C LEU A 58 8.47 -10.69 4.98
N TRP A 59 8.51 -9.56 5.69
CA TRP A 59 8.00 -8.29 5.19
C TRP A 59 8.72 -7.84 3.91
N ASN A 60 10.05 -7.96 3.84
CA ASN A 60 10.81 -7.55 2.66
C ASN A 60 10.40 -8.29 1.39
N ILE A 61 9.99 -9.56 1.52
CA ILE A 61 9.49 -10.36 0.42
C ILE A 61 8.04 -9.97 0.13
N ALA A 62 7.16 -9.99 1.13
CA ALA A 62 5.75 -9.65 0.99
C ALA A 62 5.53 -8.25 0.38
N ARG A 63 6.32 -7.27 0.79
CA ARG A 63 6.29 -5.89 0.29
C ARG A 63 6.50 -5.82 -1.22
N LYS A 64 7.38 -6.65 -1.80
CA LYS A 64 7.58 -6.67 -3.26
C LYS A 64 6.30 -7.03 -3.99
N PHE A 65 5.55 -8.00 -3.46
CA PHE A 65 4.27 -8.43 -4.04
C PHE A 65 3.14 -7.43 -3.76
N LEU A 66 3.07 -6.88 -2.55
CA LEU A 66 2.06 -5.89 -2.16
C LEU A 66 2.23 -4.56 -2.91
N ILE A 67 3.46 -4.14 -3.19
CA ILE A 67 3.76 -2.90 -3.95
C ILE A 67 3.75 -3.15 -5.47
N SER A 68 3.88 -4.39 -5.93
CA SER A 68 3.87 -4.69 -7.37
C SER A 68 2.55 -4.33 -8.06
N PHE A 69 1.49 -4.06 -7.30
CA PHE A 69 0.20 -3.62 -7.83
C PHE A 69 -0.16 -2.25 -7.22
N PRO A 70 0.31 -1.15 -7.82
CA PRO A 70 -0.67 -0.20 -8.34
C PRO A 70 -0.20 0.63 -9.55
N SER A 71 0.90 0.32 -10.25
CA SER A 71 1.36 1.20 -11.33
C SER A 71 0.41 1.17 -12.54
N SER A 72 0.09 -0.01 -13.10
CA SER A 72 -0.83 -0.08 -14.25
C SER A 72 -2.22 0.43 -13.92
N TYR A 73 -2.82 0.00 -12.80
CA TYR A 73 -4.16 0.47 -12.40
C TYR A 73 -4.20 1.98 -12.10
N LEU A 74 -3.21 2.55 -11.40
CA LEU A 74 -3.18 4.00 -11.16
C LEU A 74 -2.86 4.79 -12.42
N VAL A 75 -2.00 4.25 -13.30
CA VAL A 75 -1.70 4.84 -14.61
C VAL A 75 -2.96 4.81 -15.47
N GLU A 76 -3.65 3.68 -15.61
CA GLU A 76 -4.90 3.57 -16.37
C GLU A 76 -6.01 4.47 -15.83
N ARG A 77 -6.20 4.52 -14.50
CA ARG A 77 -7.19 5.41 -13.87
C ARG A 77 -6.79 6.88 -14.00
N GLY A 78 -5.51 7.20 -13.86
CA GLY A 78 -4.97 8.54 -14.05
C GLY A 78 -5.10 9.03 -15.49
N PHE A 79 -4.69 8.21 -16.46
CA PHE A 79 -4.89 8.47 -17.88
C PHE A 79 -6.37 8.58 -18.23
N SER A 80 -7.23 7.70 -17.71
CA SER A 80 -8.67 7.80 -17.90
C SER A 80 -9.24 9.12 -17.35
N ALA A 81 -8.78 9.58 -16.19
CA ALA A 81 -9.18 10.88 -15.66
C ALA A 81 -8.71 12.04 -16.56
N VAL A 82 -7.46 12.01 -17.04
CA VAL A 82 -6.89 13.02 -17.96
C VAL A 82 -7.61 13.01 -19.31
N THR A 83 -7.86 11.84 -19.90
CA THR A 83 -8.60 11.75 -21.17
C THR A 83 -10.03 12.19 -21.01
N ASN A 84 -10.69 11.87 -19.90
CA ASN A 84 -12.04 12.40 -19.57
C ASN A 84 -12.05 13.92 -19.40
N LEU A 85 -10.98 14.54 -18.90
CA LEU A 85 -10.85 16.00 -18.84
C LEU A 85 -10.62 16.61 -20.23
N LEU A 86 -9.86 15.94 -21.09
CA LEU A 86 -9.51 16.43 -22.43
C LEU A 86 -10.64 16.21 -23.46
N THR A 87 -11.42 15.14 -23.34
CA THR A 87 -12.54 14.81 -24.27
C THR A 87 -13.86 15.45 -23.89
N LYS A 88 -14.02 15.87 -22.64
CA LYS A 88 -15.19 16.65 -22.23
C LYS A 88 -14.92 18.09 -22.60
N GLU A 89 -15.46 18.52 -23.75
CA GLU A 89 -15.49 19.92 -24.19
C GLU A 89 -15.74 20.87 -23.00
N PRO A 90 -15.14 22.07 -22.98
CA PRO A 90 -15.19 23.00 -21.85
C PRO A 90 -16.63 23.51 -21.64
N ARG A 91 -17.47 22.69 -21.04
CA ARG A 91 -18.68 23.13 -20.36
C ARG A 91 -18.19 23.91 -19.17
N ARG A 92 -18.03 25.23 -19.37
CA ARG A 92 -17.71 26.27 -18.40
C ARG A 92 -17.83 25.71 -16.98
N PHE A 93 -16.69 25.38 -16.39
CA PHE A 93 -16.61 25.02 -14.99
C PHE A 93 -17.15 26.22 -14.20
N LYS A 94 -18.45 26.20 -13.88
CA LYS A 94 -18.99 27.05 -12.83
C LYS A 94 -18.40 26.47 -11.55
N ILE A 95 -17.29 27.06 -11.13
CA ILE A 95 -16.67 26.81 -9.84
C ILE A 95 -17.70 27.25 -8.80
N TYR A 96 -18.51 26.31 -8.30
CA TYR A 96 -19.21 26.49 -7.05
C TYR A 96 -18.21 26.14 -5.95
N PRO A 97 -17.81 27.10 -5.10
CA PRO A 97 -16.88 26.86 -4.02
C PRO A 97 -17.63 26.17 -2.87
N TYR A 98 -18.05 24.91 -3.06
CA TYR A 98 -18.39 24.08 -1.91
C TYR A 98 -18.24 22.59 -2.26
N LYS A 99 -17.56 21.87 -1.37
CA LYS A 99 -17.21 20.43 -1.41
C LYS A 99 -16.03 20.05 -2.32
N ILE A 100 -14.85 20.56 -1.98
CA ILE A 100 -13.63 19.74 -2.03
C ILE A 100 -13.54 19.07 -0.67
N ASP A 101 -13.70 17.75 -0.62
CA ASP A 101 -13.65 16.97 0.61
C ASP A 101 -12.33 17.24 1.36
N ALA A 102 -12.45 17.52 2.66
CA ALA A 102 -11.39 18.02 3.53
C ALA A 102 -10.16 17.09 3.68
N LYS A 103 -10.14 15.92 3.03
CA LYS A 103 -9.07 14.92 3.15
C LYS A 103 -7.86 15.22 2.26
N CYS A 104 -8.00 16.02 1.19
CA CYS A 104 -6.88 16.37 0.31
C CYS A 104 -6.05 17.59 0.77
N ASN A 105 -6.49 18.33 1.79
CA ASN A 105 -5.85 19.59 2.20
C ASN A 105 -4.70 19.44 3.21
N LEU A 106 -4.52 18.25 3.81
CA LEU A 106 -3.39 18.03 4.72
C LEU A 106 -2.06 17.79 3.98
N VAL A 107 -2.11 17.19 2.79
CA VAL A 107 -0.88 16.90 2.04
C VAL A 107 -0.35 18.17 1.37
N ASN A 108 -1.22 19.03 0.82
CA ASN A 108 -0.79 20.21 0.06
C ASN A 108 -0.20 21.35 0.91
N THR A 109 -0.49 21.41 2.21
CA THR A 109 0.04 22.46 3.09
C THR A 109 1.47 22.18 3.53
N GLN A 110 1.83 20.91 3.76
CA GLN A 110 3.19 20.51 4.12
C GLN A 110 4.20 20.80 2.98
N TYR A 111 3.84 20.48 1.73
CA TYR A 111 4.69 20.73 0.56
C TYR A 111 4.85 22.22 0.23
N ARG A 112 3.83 23.05 0.52
CA ARG A 112 3.90 24.51 0.29
C ARG A 112 4.80 25.24 1.26
N GLN A 113 4.96 24.74 2.49
CA GLN A 113 5.88 25.33 3.47
C GLN A 113 7.33 25.01 3.10
N LEU A 114 7.62 23.79 2.64
CA LEU A 114 8.95 23.37 2.20
C LEU A 114 9.45 24.12 0.95
N TRP A 115 8.55 24.51 0.03
CA TRP A 115 8.91 25.30 -1.16
C TRP A 115 9.12 26.80 -0.89
N ARG A 116 8.67 27.32 0.26
CA ARG A 116 8.90 28.73 0.64
C ARG A 116 10.18 28.92 1.47
N SER A 117 10.67 27.88 2.14
CA SER A 117 11.96 27.87 2.84
C SER A 117 13.08 27.41 1.91
N GLY A 118 13.45 28.24 0.94
CA GLY A 118 14.54 27.93 0.02
C GLY A 118 15.83 27.54 0.77
N SER A 119 16.26 26.29 0.62
CA SER A 119 17.62 25.84 0.87
C SER A 119 17.80 24.42 0.32
N TYR A 120 18.19 24.34 -0.95
CA TYR A 120 19.02 23.23 -1.44
C TYR A 120 20.15 23.88 -2.22
N TYR A 121 21.35 23.61 -1.71
CA TYR A 121 22.68 24.06 -2.14
C TYR A 121 22.85 24.22 -3.66
#